data_AF-A0A2V8TUU0-F1
#
_entry.id   AF-A0A2V8TUU0-F1
#
_cell.length_a   1.000
_cell.length_b   1.000
_cell.length_c   1.000
_cell.angle_alpha   90.00
_cell.angle_beta   90.00
_cell.angle_gamma   90.00
#
_symmetry.space_group_name_H-M   'P 1'
#
loop_
_entity.id
_entity.type
_entity.pdbx_description
1 polymer ?
#
loop_
_entity_poly.entity_id
_entity_poly.type
_entity_poly.pdbx_seq_one_letter_code
_entity_poly.pdbx_strand_id
1 'polypeptide(L)'
;MPRFKPKGVLERSAAADLWKHTLSRIPTAYGRLMYLGSLRDPNSGIYRHHGLSAAFGREESGKALLESHEKAFAEWLNLSLEEKNEDLAEYFATLEDPKGAVAGHWLDSGVYRACVPRSALEMEKELFCRDLEALLATFKYASDDARRDQRS
;
A
#
# COMPACT_ATOMS: atom_id res chain seq x y z
N MET A 1 -30.65 -37.32 -8.40
CA MET A 1 -30.84 -36.42 -7.25
C MET A 1 -29.60 -35.55 -7.10
N PRO A 2 -29.64 -34.23 -7.31
CA PRO A 2 -28.49 -33.39 -7.01
C PRO A 2 -28.38 -33.22 -5.48
N ARG A 3 -27.23 -33.57 -4.92
CA ARG A 3 -26.90 -33.36 -3.50
C ARG A 3 -26.72 -31.86 -3.25
N PHE A 4 -27.67 -31.24 -2.56
CA PHE A 4 -27.42 -30.00 -1.84
C PHE A 4 -26.32 -30.27 -0.80
N LYS A 5 -25.17 -29.61 -0.95
CA LYS A 5 -24.16 -29.56 0.11
C LYS A 5 -24.65 -28.53 1.14
N PRO A 6 -24.71 -28.86 2.44
CA PRO A 6 -25.10 -27.90 3.46
C PRO A 6 -24.02 -26.81 3.55
N LYS A 7 -24.42 -25.54 3.42
CA LYS A 7 -23.60 -24.38 3.79
C LYS A 7 -23.42 -24.40 5.31
N GLY A 8 -22.30 -24.93 5.77
CA GLY A 8 -21.99 -25.04 7.19
C GLY A 8 -20.62 -24.45 7.50
N VAL A 9 -20.62 -23.43 8.36
CA VAL A 9 -19.50 -22.88 9.16
C VAL A 9 -18.49 -22.00 8.39
N LEU A 10 -18.76 -20.68 8.39
CA LEU A 10 -17.84 -19.57 8.05
C LEU A 10 -17.00 -19.78 6.78
N GLU A 11 -17.59 -19.61 5.59
CA GLU A 11 -16.80 -19.42 4.36
C GLU A 11 -15.92 -18.17 4.56
N ARG A 12 -14.65 -18.37 4.89
CA ARG A 12 -13.67 -17.30 5.03
C ARG A 12 -13.47 -16.67 3.65
N SER A 13 -13.86 -15.41 3.47
CA SER A 13 -13.68 -14.74 2.18
C SER A 13 -12.19 -14.58 1.86
N ALA A 14 -11.85 -14.55 0.57
CA ALA A 14 -10.47 -14.29 0.13
C ALA A 14 -9.90 -12.99 0.73
N ALA A 15 -10.73 -11.95 0.85
CA ALA A 15 -10.36 -10.71 1.53
C ALA A 15 -10.08 -10.92 3.03
N ALA A 16 -10.97 -11.60 3.76
CA ALA A 16 -10.75 -11.88 5.19
C ALA A 16 -9.51 -12.74 5.45
N ASP A 17 -9.20 -13.68 4.54
CA ASP A 17 -7.97 -14.47 4.60
C ASP A 17 -6.73 -13.60 4.37
N LEU A 18 -6.73 -12.79 3.30
CA LEU A 18 -5.67 -11.84 2.96
C LEU A 18 -5.38 -10.87 4.11
N TRP A 19 -6.42 -10.26 4.69
CA TRP A 19 -6.29 -9.34 5.81
C TRP A 19 -5.70 -10.01 7.04
N LYS A 20 -6.22 -11.18 7.42
CA LYS A 20 -5.79 -11.86 8.64
C LYS A 20 -4.37 -12.44 8.55
N HIS A 21 -3.97 -12.94 7.39
CA HIS A 21 -2.72 -13.69 7.25
C HIS A 21 -1.57 -12.93 6.59
N THR A 22 -1.88 -11.86 5.86
CA THR A 22 -0.88 -11.08 5.12
C THR A 22 -0.85 -9.64 5.60
N LEU A 23 -1.96 -8.91 5.44
CA LEU A 23 -1.95 -7.46 5.70
C LEU A 23 -1.78 -7.13 7.18
N SER A 24 -2.32 -7.94 8.10
CA SER A 24 -2.15 -7.78 9.56
C SER A 24 -0.69 -7.84 10.02
N ARG A 25 0.21 -8.40 9.20
CA ARG A 25 1.65 -8.53 9.50
C ARG A 25 2.46 -7.33 9.02
N ILE A 26 1.83 -6.43 8.27
CA ILE A 26 2.44 -5.20 7.79
C ILE A 26 1.97 -4.09 8.73
N PRO A 27 2.87 -3.53 9.56
CA PRO A 27 2.48 -2.67 10.68
C PRO A 27 1.88 -1.35 10.21
N THR A 28 2.42 -0.79 9.13
CA THR A 28 2.02 0.53 8.61
C THR A 28 0.89 0.42 7.60
N ALA A 29 0.01 1.41 7.59
CA ALA A 29 -1.02 1.57 6.56
C ALA A 29 -0.39 1.79 5.18
N TYR A 30 0.66 2.62 5.10
CA TYR A 30 1.41 2.86 3.86
C TYR A 30 2.13 1.60 3.37
N GLY A 31 2.67 0.77 4.29
CA GLY A 31 3.26 -0.51 3.93
C GLY A 31 2.24 -1.46 3.32
N ARG A 32 1.01 -1.50 3.87
CA ARG A 32 -0.10 -2.29 3.29
C ARG A 32 -0.45 -1.80 1.88
N LEU A 33 -0.45 -0.49 1.66
CA LEU A 33 -0.64 0.11 0.34
C LEU A 33 0.45 -0.27 -0.65
N MET A 34 1.72 -0.11 -0.28
CA MET A 34 2.85 -0.52 -1.12
C MET A 34 2.76 -2.00 -1.51
N TYR A 35 2.43 -2.87 -0.55
CA TYR A 35 2.26 -4.30 -0.80
C TYR A 35 1.14 -4.55 -1.82
N LEU A 36 -0.05 -3.98 -1.62
CA LEU A 36 -1.19 -4.19 -2.51
C LEU A 36 -0.96 -3.59 -3.91
N GLY A 37 -0.31 -2.42 -3.98
CA GLY A 37 0.15 -1.81 -5.22
C GLY A 37 1.12 -2.71 -5.99
N SER A 38 2.04 -3.40 -5.30
CA SER A 38 3.00 -4.32 -5.93
C SER A 38 2.34 -5.56 -6.58
N LEU A 39 1.16 -5.94 -6.12
CA LEU A 39 0.40 -7.07 -6.67
C LEU A 39 -0.38 -6.70 -7.93
N ARG A 40 -0.45 -5.40 -8.25
CA ARG A 40 -1.05 -4.91 -9.48
C ARG A 40 0.00 -4.87 -10.58
N ASP A 41 -0.15 -5.73 -11.58
CA ASP A 41 0.75 -5.78 -12.73
C ASP A 41 0.78 -4.40 -13.43
N PRO A 42 1.95 -3.75 -13.60
CA PRO A 42 2.02 -2.38 -14.10
C PRO A 42 1.61 -2.26 -15.58
N ASN A 43 1.67 -3.35 -16.35
CA ASN A 43 1.38 -3.35 -17.79
C ASN A 43 -0.12 -3.54 -18.09
N SER A 44 -0.80 -4.38 -17.32
CA SER A 44 -2.22 -4.72 -17.51
C SER A 44 -3.13 -4.09 -16.45
N GLY A 45 -2.58 -3.73 -15.30
CA GLY A 45 -3.28 -3.30 -14.08
C GLY A 45 -4.12 -4.38 -13.43
N ILE A 46 -3.90 -5.65 -13.79
CA ILE A 46 -4.58 -6.81 -13.21
C ILE A 46 -3.85 -7.21 -11.93
N TYR A 47 -4.62 -7.45 -10.86
CA TYR A 47 -4.07 -7.99 -9.61
C TYR A 47 -3.72 -9.47 -9.73
N ARG A 48 -2.54 -9.85 -9.25
CA ARG A 48 -2.07 -11.23 -9.27
C ARG A 48 -1.44 -11.60 -7.93
N HIS A 49 -1.91 -12.69 -7.35
CA HIS A 49 -1.31 -13.26 -6.15
C HIS A 49 -1.44 -14.79 -6.16
N HIS A 50 -0.32 -15.49 -6.33
CA HIS A 50 -0.31 -16.94 -6.53
C HIS A 50 -0.95 -17.73 -5.38
N GLY A 51 -0.59 -17.43 -4.13
CA GLY A 51 -1.12 -18.16 -2.95
C GLY A 51 -2.63 -18.03 -2.82
N LEU A 52 -3.13 -16.79 -2.77
CA LEU A 52 -4.57 -16.48 -2.75
C LEU A 52 -5.32 -17.11 -3.94
N SER A 53 -4.75 -17.05 -5.15
CA SER A 53 -5.36 -17.64 -6.36
C SER A 53 -5.44 -19.16 -6.29
N ALA A 54 -4.47 -19.83 -5.66
CA ALA A 54 -4.51 -21.26 -5.44
C ALA A 54 -5.59 -21.68 -4.43
N ALA A 55 -5.86 -20.84 -3.42
CA ALA A 55 -6.84 -21.11 -2.38
C ALA A 55 -8.29 -20.76 -2.78
N PHE A 56 -8.49 -19.65 -3.50
CA PHE A 56 -9.82 -19.08 -3.76
C PHE A 56 -10.16 -18.94 -5.25
N GLY A 57 -9.22 -19.22 -6.17
CA GLY A 57 -9.38 -18.97 -7.59
C GLY A 57 -8.96 -17.54 -8.00
N ARG A 58 -8.67 -17.35 -9.29
CA ARG A 58 -8.12 -16.08 -9.81
C ARG A 58 -9.10 -14.91 -9.72
N GLU A 59 -10.37 -15.14 -10.02
CA GLU A 59 -11.40 -14.09 -10.03
C GLU A 59 -11.63 -13.54 -8.61
N GLU A 60 -11.94 -14.43 -7.67
CA GLU A 60 -12.14 -14.07 -6.26
C GLU A 60 -10.91 -13.46 -5.61
N SER A 61 -9.71 -13.92 -5.99
CA SER A 61 -8.47 -13.30 -5.54
C SER A 61 -8.29 -11.89 -6.09
N GLY A 62 -8.56 -11.68 -7.38
CA GLY A 62 -8.47 -10.37 -8.00
C GLY A 62 -9.43 -9.37 -7.38
N LYS A 63 -10.67 -9.80 -7.13
CA LYS A 63 -11.69 -9.00 -6.43
C LYS A 63 -11.25 -8.65 -5.01
N ALA A 64 -10.80 -9.64 -4.23
CA ALA A 64 -10.34 -9.42 -2.87
C ALA A 64 -9.14 -8.47 -2.78
N LEU A 65 -8.22 -8.53 -3.75
CA LEU A 65 -7.06 -7.64 -3.83
C LEU A 65 -7.48 -6.20 -4.16
N LEU A 66 -8.40 -6.01 -5.12
CA LEU A 66 -8.94 -4.70 -5.45
C LEU A 66 -9.65 -4.07 -4.24
N GLU A 67 -10.61 -4.79 -3.64
CA GLU A 67 -11.37 -4.32 -2.48
C GLU A 67 -10.45 -3.99 -1.29
N SER A 68 -9.41 -4.81 -1.07
CA SER A 68 -8.44 -4.56 0.00
C SER A 68 -7.55 -3.34 -0.30
N HIS A 69 -7.19 -3.12 -1.57
CA HIS A 69 -6.41 -1.96 -1.98
C HIS A 69 -7.20 -0.67 -1.85
N GLU A 70 -8.47 -0.67 -2.28
CA GLU A 70 -9.40 0.45 -2.08
C GLU A 70 -9.57 0.78 -0.60
N LYS A 71 -9.80 -0.25 0.22
CA LYS A 71 -9.94 -0.09 1.67
C LYS A 71 -8.68 0.49 2.31
N ALA A 72 -7.50 -0.07 2.01
CA ALA A 72 -6.24 0.43 2.55
C ALA A 72 -5.93 1.86 2.08
N PHE A 73 -6.32 2.22 0.85
CA PHE A 73 -6.16 3.56 0.31
C PHE A 73 -7.04 4.56 1.04
N ALA A 74 -8.32 4.23 1.23
CA ALA A 74 -9.22 5.05 2.02
C ALA A 74 -8.76 5.19 3.48
N GLU A 75 -8.25 4.11 4.10
CA GLU A 75 -7.68 4.16 5.46
C GLU A 75 -6.52 5.17 5.54
N TRP A 76 -5.54 5.07 4.64
CA TRP A 76 -4.39 5.97 4.65
C TRP A 76 -4.76 7.41 4.29
N LEU A 77 -5.65 7.61 3.31
CA LEU A 77 -6.05 8.96 2.87
C LEU A 77 -6.75 9.75 3.99
N ASN A 78 -7.49 9.07 4.85
CA ASN A 78 -8.20 9.65 6.00
C ASN A 78 -7.32 9.93 7.22
N LEU A 79 -6.07 9.47 7.23
CA LEU A 79 -5.12 9.87 8.27
C LEU A 79 -4.83 11.37 8.19
N SER A 80 -4.63 12.00 9.34
CA SER A 80 -4.07 13.35 9.42
C SER A 80 -2.66 13.39 8.82
N LEU A 81 -2.18 14.58 8.46
CA LEU A 81 -0.84 14.72 7.88
C LEU A 81 0.26 14.28 8.86
N GLU A 82 0.05 14.47 10.17
CA GLU A 82 0.94 14.00 11.23
C GLU A 82 0.97 12.47 11.30
N GLU A 83 -0.19 11.82 11.35
CA GLU A 83 -0.29 10.35 11.33
C GLU A 83 0.31 9.75 10.06
N LYS A 84 0.10 10.37 8.89
CA LYS A 84 0.74 9.95 7.62
C LYS A 84 2.27 10.06 7.69
N ASN A 85 2.79 11.10 8.32
CA ASN A 85 4.23 11.30 8.49
C ASN A 85 4.84 10.22 9.39
N GLU A 86 4.19 9.90 10.52
CA GLU A 86 4.63 8.84 11.44
C GLU A 86 4.58 7.47 10.78
N ASP A 87 3.47 7.14 10.11
CA ASP A 87 3.28 5.89 9.38
C ASP A 87 4.32 5.71 8.26
N LEU A 88 4.64 6.77 7.52
CA LEU A 88 5.69 6.75 6.49
C LEU A 88 7.09 6.66 7.10
N ALA A 89 7.34 7.32 8.23
CA ALA A 89 8.61 7.23 8.94
C ALA A 89 8.86 5.82 9.48
N GLU A 90 7.84 5.13 9.98
CA GLU A 90 7.89 3.73 10.40
C GLU A 90 8.11 2.81 9.20
N TYR A 91 7.41 3.05 8.08
CA TYR A 91 7.62 2.28 6.85
C TYR A 91 9.06 2.40 6.35
N PHE A 92 9.61 3.61 6.28
CA PHE A 92 11.00 3.82 5.88
C PHE A 92 12.00 3.19 6.85
N ALA A 93 11.68 3.03 8.13
CA ALA A 93 12.55 2.32 9.08
C ALA A 93 12.65 0.80 8.79
N THR A 94 11.74 0.25 7.98
CA THR A 94 11.81 -1.15 7.50
C THR A 94 12.70 -1.32 6.27
N LEU A 95 13.11 -0.23 5.63
CA LEU A 95 13.95 -0.25 4.43
C LEU A 95 15.43 -0.23 4.82
N GLU A 96 16.27 -0.81 3.97
CA GLU A 96 17.72 -0.84 4.16
C GLU A 96 18.37 0.54 3.92
N ASP A 97 17.82 1.30 2.97
CA ASP A 97 18.37 2.58 2.56
C ASP A 97 17.96 3.75 3.49
N PRO A 98 18.81 4.79 3.65
CA PRO A 98 18.48 5.95 4.46
C PRO A 98 17.20 6.67 3.99
N LYS A 99 16.35 7.07 4.94
CA LYS A 99 15.02 7.68 4.68
C LYS A 99 15.05 8.80 3.64
N GLY A 100 16.00 9.74 3.74
CA GLY A 100 16.08 10.85 2.78
C GLY A 100 16.55 10.44 1.38
N ALA A 101 17.35 9.38 1.26
CA ALA A 101 17.75 8.85 -0.04
C ALA A 101 16.56 8.17 -0.74
N VAL A 102 15.80 7.35 0.01
CA VAL A 102 14.55 6.76 -0.47
C VAL A 102 13.55 7.84 -0.88
N ALA A 103 13.33 8.83 0.00
CA ALA A 103 12.38 9.91 -0.27
C ALA A 103 12.76 10.75 -1.50
N GLY A 104 14.06 11.06 -1.66
CA GLY A 104 14.57 11.73 -2.85
C GLY A 104 14.32 10.94 -4.13
N HIS A 105 14.66 9.64 -4.12
CA HIS A 105 14.40 8.77 -5.27
C HIS A 105 12.92 8.68 -5.61
N TRP A 106 12.05 8.64 -4.60
CA TRP A 106 10.60 8.54 -4.79
C TRP A 106 10.01 9.80 -5.40
N LEU A 107 10.44 10.98 -4.94
CA LEU A 107 10.07 12.26 -5.54
C LEU A 107 10.49 12.34 -7.02
N ASP A 108 11.70 11.89 -7.35
CA ASP A 108 12.24 11.99 -8.70
C ASP A 108 11.57 10.98 -9.66
N SER A 109 11.29 9.76 -9.19
CA SER A 109 10.74 8.68 -10.02
C SER A 109 9.22 8.61 -10.06
N GLY A 110 8.53 9.16 -9.04
CA GLY A 110 7.08 9.06 -8.91
C GLY A 110 6.56 7.65 -8.62
N VAL A 111 7.41 6.72 -8.14
CA VAL A 111 7.05 5.30 -7.91
C VAL A 111 5.84 5.13 -6.98
N TYR A 112 5.63 6.07 -6.05
CA TYR A 112 4.51 6.07 -5.13
C TYR A 112 3.14 6.17 -5.81
N ARG A 113 3.07 6.65 -7.06
CA ARG A 113 1.80 6.72 -7.81
C ARG A 113 1.22 5.32 -8.08
N ALA A 114 2.05 4.28 -8.05
CA ALA A 114 1.60 2.89 -8.17
C ALA A 114 0.76 2.41 -6.97
N CYS A 115 0.83 3.11 -5.83
CA CYS A 115 0.04 2.83 -4.62
C CYS A 115 -1.42 3.29 -4.72
N VAL A 116 -1.76 4.02 -5.79
CA VAL A 116 -3.13 4.52 -6.00
C VAL A 116 -3.94 3.43 -6.70
N PRO A 117 -5.07 2.95 -6.14
CA PRO A 117 -5.92 1.99 -6.81
C PRO A 117 -6.53 2.61 -8.08
N ARG A 118 -6.76 1.78 -9.11
CA ARG A 118 -7.30 2.25 -10.40
C ARG A 118 -8.65 2.96 -10.26
N SER A 119 -9.44 2.55 -9.27
CA SER A 119 -10.79 3.04 -8.98
C SER A 119 -10.83 4.34 -8.20
N ALA A 120 -9.70 4.84 -7.69
CA ALA A 120 -9.66 6.11 -6.96
C ALA A 120 -10.18 7.26 -7.84
N LEU A 121 -10.94 8.16 -7.22
CA LEU A 121 -11.42 9.39 -7.86
C LEU A 121 -10.26 10.35 -8.06
N GLU A 122 -10.31 11.19 -9.09
CA GLU A 122 -9.18 12.06 -9.43
C GLU A 122 -8.76 12.98 -8.27
N MET A 123 -9.74 13.54 -7.54
CA MET A 123 -9.49 14.34 -6.34
C MET A 123 -8.77 13.57 -5.23
N GLU A 124 -9.04 12.26 -5.08
CA GLU A 124 -8.36 11.43 -4.09
C GLU A 124 -6.91 11.16 -4.51
N LYS A 125 -6.66 10.97 -5.81
CA LYS A 125 -5.30 10.81 -6.35
C LYS A 125 -4.48 12.07 -6.15
N GLU A 126 -5.08 13.24 -6.43
CA GLU A 126 -4.44 14.53 -6.25
C GLU A 126 -4.11 14.78 -4.77
N LEU A 127 -5.06 14.52 -3.86
CA LEU A 127 -4.83 14.64 -2.42
C LEU A 127 -3.71 13.71 -1.95
N PHE A 128 -3.77 12.42 -2.34
CA PHE A 128 -2.72 11.45 -2.04
C PHE A 128 -1.35 11.93 -2.52
N CYS A 129 -1.22 12.35 -3.78
CA CYS A 129 0.05 12.78 -4.34
C CYS A 129 0.58 14.03 -3.64
N ARG A 130 -0.28 15.02 -3.37
CA ARG A 130 0.12 16.26 -2.69
C ARG A 130 0.60 15.99 -1.27
N ASP A 131 -0.16 15.24 -0.49
CA ASP A 131 0.20 14.90 0.88
C ASP A 131 1.52 14.12 0.90
N LEU A 132 1.65 13.10 0.04
CA LEU A 132 2.84 12.27 0.01
C LEU A 132 4.07 13.04 -0.48
N GLU A 133 3.96 13.86 -1.51
CA GLU A 133 5.06 14.71 -2.00
C GLU A 133 5.54 15.68 -0.92
N ALA A 134 4.61 16.29 -0.17
CA ALA A 134 4.95 17.15 0.97
C ALA A 134 5.71 16.38 2.05
N LEU A 135 5.25 15.18 2.41
CA LEU A 135 5.91 14.31 3.40
C LEU A 135 7.29 13.85 2.93
N LEU A 136 7.42 13.37 1.68
CA LEU A 136 8.71 12.95 1.13
C LEU A 136 9.73 14.10 1.12
N ALA A 137 9.28 15.32 0.87
CA ALA A 137 10.15 16.50 0.93
C ALA A 137 10.72 16.72 2.34
N THR A 138 9.95 16.49 3.41
CA THR A 138 10.45 16.63 4.78
C THR A 138 11.60 15.66 5.07
N PHE A 139 11.47 14.39 4.65
CA PHE A 139 12.51 13.38 4.82
C PHE A 139 13.76 13.67 3.99
N LYS A 140 13.59 14.14 2.75
CA LYS A 140 14.69 14.53 1.86
C LYS A 140 15.51 15.66 2.48
N TYR A 141 14.86 16.76 2.86
CA TYR A 141 15.56 17.95 3.35
C TYR A 141 16.15 17.78 4.75
N ALA A 142 15.49 17.04 5.65
CA ALA A 142 16.07 16.72 6.97
C ALA A 142 17.40 15.96 6.84
N SER A 143 17.53 15.11 5.81
CA SER A 143 18.77 14.37 5.55
C SER A 143 19.85 15.23 4.91
N ASP A 144 19.48 16.19 4.07
CA ASP A 144 20.43 17.11 3.45
C ASP A 144 21.01 18.10 4.46
N ASP A 145 20.20 18.55 5.42
CA ASP A 145 20.64 19.42 6.52
C ASP A 145 21.67 18.70 7.41
N ALA A 146 21.36 17.47 7.83
CA ALA A 146 22.27 16.63 8.62
C ALA A 146 23.63 16.36 7.92
N ARG A 147 23.66 16.32 6.57
CA ARG A 147 24.90 16.16 5.79
C ARG A 147 25.70 17.46 5.68
N ARG A 148 25.05 18.62 5.70
CA ARG A 148 25.71 19.93 5.66
C ARG A 148 26.41 20.22 6.99
N ASP A 149 25.76 19.89 8.11
CA ASP A 149 26.33 20.08 9.45
C ASP A 149 27.56 19.21 9.70
N GLN A 150 27.64 18.00 9.11
CA GLN A 150 28.80 17.11 9.22
C GLN A 150 30.02 17.56 8.38
N ARG A 151 29.87 18.56 7.50
CA ARG A 151 30.91 19.06 6.60
C ARG A 151 31.47 20.43 7.00
N SER A 152 30.91 21.05 8.04
CA SER A 152 31.34 22.36 8.59
C SER A 152 32.25 22.16 9.80
#